data_AF-S8BDI7-F1
#
_entry.id   AF-S8BDI7-F1
#
_cell.length_a   1.000
_cell.length_b   1.000
_cell.length_c   1.000
_cell.angle_alpha   90.00
_cell.angle_beta   90.00
_cell.angle_gamma   90.00
#
_symmetry.space_group_name_H-M   'P 1'
#
loop_
_entity.id
_entity.type
_entity.pdbx_description
1 polymer ?
#
loop_
_entity_poly.entity_id
_entity_poly.type
_entity_poly.pdbx_seq_one_letter_code
_entity_poly.pdbx_strand_id
1 'polypeptide(L)'
;MTPEERVNAARGYKAAIHNEHVSIEAKDHAEEMLRELNEEEARHELLEGGEHPLYHRHRRQSSIGKRASSPQERINAARGYKAALHNPLVSEEGKDHARQMLEQMDEEQARRELYNLEESAKDPNRVIAGLKAAQHNPLVTEEGRRMATKKLHDIESGKPEE
;
A
#
# COMPACT_ATOMS: atom_id res chain seq x y z
N MET A 1 19.68 -1.49 32.12
CA MET A 1 19.33 -1.54 30.70
C MET A 1 18.14 -2.47 30.56
N THR A 2 17.05 -2.02 29.95
CA THR A 2 15.87 -2.87 29.76
C THR A 2 16.17 -3.99 28.75
N PRO A 3 15.42 -5.11 28.77
CA PRO A 3 15.59 -6.16 27.76
C PRO A 3 15.41 -5.64 26.33
N GLU A 4 14.50 -4.67 26.13
CA GLU A 4 14.30 -4.00 24.85
C GLU A 4 15.51 -3.15 24.42
N GLU A 5 16.08 -2.38 25.35
CA GLU A 5 17.30 -1.62 25.09
C GLU A 5 18.46 -2.54 24.72
N ARG A 6 18.59 -3.70 25.37
CA ARG A 6 19.63 -4.71 25.05
C ARG A 6 19.49 -5.23 23.62
N VAL A 7 18.28 -5.56 23.19
CA VAL A 7 18.01 -6.01 21.82
C VAL A 7 18.27 -4.90 20.79
N ASN A 8 17.86 -3.67 21.10
CA ASN A 8 18.07 -2.54 20.19
C ASN A 8 19.55 -2.14 20.07
N ALA A 9 20.29 -2.14 21.19
CA ALA A 9 21.73 -1.90 21.18
C ALA A 9 22.48 -3.01 20.42
N ALA A 10 22.11 -4.28 20.62
CA ALA A 10 22.68 -5.40 19.89
C ALA A 10 22.47 -5.27 18.37
N ARG A 11 21.31 -4.79 17.92
CA ARG A 11 21.08 -4.49 16.49
C ARG A 11 22.04 -3.42 15.97
N GLY A 12 22.27 -2.35 16.74
CA GLY A 12 23.21 -1.28 16.40
C GLY A 12 24.65 -1.78 16.26
N TYR A 13 25.12 -2.57 17.23
CA TYR A 13 26.46 -3.14 17.20
C TYR A 13 26.66 -4.13 16.05
N LYS A 14 25.65 -4.97 15.74
CA LYS A 14 25.66 -5.83 14.55
C LYS A 14 25.78 -5.03 13.24
N ALA A 15 25.06 -3.91 13.15
CA ALA A 15 25.17 -3.02 12.00
C ALA A 15 26.57 -2.40 11.88
N ALA A 16 27.18 -2.02 13.01
CA ALA A 16 28.53 -1.46 13.04
C ALA A 16 29.60 -2.46 12.56
N ILE A 17 29.50 -3.73 12.95
CA ILE A 17 30.43 -4.80 12.52
C ILE A 17 30.45 -4.94 10.99
N HIS A 18 29.29 -4.89 10.35
CA HIS A 18 29.16 -5.05 8.90
C HIS A 18 29.40 -3.77 8.10
N ASN A 19 29.53 -2.61 8.75
CA ASN A 19 29.78 -1.36 8.06
C ASN A 19 31.27 -1.21 7.72
N GLU A 20 31.60 -1.04 6.44
CA GLU A 20 32.97 -0.84 5.96
C GLU A 20 33.60 0.48 6.44
N HIS A 21 32.76 1.46 6.81
CA HIS A 21 33.19 2.78 7.29
C HIS A 21 33.50 2.82 8.80
N VAL A 22 33.39 1.69 9.51
CA VAL A 22 33.70 1.60 10.94
C VAL A 22 35.10 1.03 11.13
N SER A 23 35.89 1.60 12.04
CA SER A 23 37.26 1.15 12.32
C SER A 23 37.27 -0.25 12.93
N ILE A 24 38.36 -1.00 12.73
CA ILE A 24 38.52 -2.36 13.26
C ILE A 24 38.40 -2.36 14.79
N GLU A 25 39.03 -1.41 15.48
CA GLU A 25 38.92 -1.25 16.94
C GLU A 25 37.47 -1.06 17.41
N ALA A 26 36.66 -0.30 16.65
CA ALA A 26 35.25 -0.11 16.97
C ALA A 26 34.40 -1.35 16.68
N LYS A 27 34.81 -2.19 15.73
CA LYS A 27 34.17 -3.49 15.46
C LYS A 27 34.49 -4.51 16.55
N ASP A 28 35.74 -4.58 16.98
CA ASP A 28 36.17 -5.46 18.07
C ASP A 28 35.44 -5.11 19.37
N HIS A 29 35.32 -3.82 19.69
CA HIS A 29 34.50 -3.34 20.80
C HIS A 29 33.01 -3.68 20.61
N ALA A 30 32.47 -3.54 19.40
CA ALA A 30 31.08 -3.92 19.12
C ALA A 30 30.83 -5.42 19.33
N GLU A 31 31.81 -6.29 19.04
CA GLU A 31 31.73 -7.73 19.33
C GLU A 31 31.73 -8.02 20.84
N GLU A 32 32.56 -7.31 21.61
CA GLU A 32 32.58 -7.43 23.08
C GLU A 32 31.22 -7.03 23.68
N MET A 33 30.69 -5.87 23.27
CA MET A 33 29.37 -5.41 23.71
C MET A 33 28.26 -6.38 23.33
N LEU A 34 28.33 -7.06 22.18
CA LEU A 34 27.33 -8.06 21.80
C LEU A 34 27.30 -9.27 22.72
N ARG A 35 28.45 -9.68 23.25
CA ARG A 35 28.54 -10.77 24.23
C ARG A 35 27.97 -10.35 25.57
N GLU A 36 28.29 -9.14 26.02
CA GLU A 36 27.78 -8.59 27.28
C GLU A 36 26.26 -8.39 27.25
N LEU A 37 25.74 -7.87 26.13
CA LEU A 37 24.30 -7.61 25.98
C LEU A 37 23.46 -8.89 25.94
N ASN A 38 24.07 -10.05 25.65
CA ASN A 38 23.44 -11.37 25.58
C ASN A 38 22.01 -11.32 24.99
N GLU A 39 21.93 -11.01 23.69
CA GLU A 39 20.67 -10.70 23.01
C GLU A 39 19.63 -11.84 23.12
N GLU A 40 20.08 -13.09 23.18
CA GLU A 40 19.20 -14.25 23.28
C GLU A 40 18.46 -14.29 24.62
N GLU A 41 19.17 -14.02 25.71
CA GLU A 41 18.60 -13.90 27.05
C GLU A 41 17.66 -12.69 27.14
N ALA A 42 18.07 -11.54 26.58
CA ALA A 42 17.21 -10.35 26.52
C ALA A 42 15.91 -10.60 25.72
N ARG A 43 15.98 -11.36 24.62
CA ARG A 43 14.81 -11.77 23.84
C ARG A 43 13.92 -12.73 24.62
N HIS A 44 14.50 -13.63 25.41
CA HIS A 44 13.74 -14.54 26.26
C HIS A 44 13.00 -13.80 27.38
N GLU A 45 13.68 -12.87 28.06
CA GLU A 45 13.09 -11.99 29.08
C GLU A 45 11.91 -11.17 28.51
N LEU A 46 12.01 -10.69 27.25
CA LEU A 46 10.90 -10.00 26.57
C LEU A 46 9.70 -10.90 26.27
N LEU A 47 9.93 -12.21 26.08
CA LEU A 47 8.87 -13.18 25.80
C LEU A 47 8.15 -13.64 27.08
N GLU A 48 8.87 -13.71 28.20
CA GLU A 48 8.30 -14.05 29.50
C GLU A 48 7.57 -12.87 30.16
N GLY A 49 7.96 -11.62 29.85
CA GLY A 49 7.43 -10.39 30.43
C GLY A 49 6.04 -9.91 29.97
N GLY A 50 5.30 -10.72 29.21
CA GLY A 50 3.84 -10.54 29.02
C GLY A 50 3.34 -9.35 28.18
N GLU A 51 4.17 -8.37 27.81
CA GLU A 51 3.76 -7.29 26.91
C GLU A 51 4.91 -6.93 25.97
N HIS A 52 5.08 -7.67 24.87
CA HIS A 52 5.91 -7.22 23.77
C HIS A 52 5.21 -5.99 23.14
N PRO A 53 5.77 -4.77 23.18
CA PRO A 53 5.25 -3.68 22.38
C PRO A 53 5.46 -4.12 20.94
N LEU A 54 4.38 -4.55 20.30
CA LEU A 54 4.41 -4.92 18.90
C LEU A 54 4.90 -3.69 18.16
N TYR A 55 6.14 -3.72 17.65
CA TYR A 55 6.58 -2.87 16.57
C TYR A 55 5.66 -3.16 15.39
N HIS A 56 4.50 -2.51 15.40
CA HIS A 56 3.61 -2.37 14.28
C HIS A 56 4.40 -1.53 13.27
N ARG A 57 5.23 -2.21 12.46
CA ARG A 57 5.18 -1.95 11.02
C ARG A 57 3.70 -1.74 10.73
N HIS A 58 3.31 -0.60 10.16
CA HIS A 58 1.94 -0.31 9.74
C HIS A 58 1.43 -1.37 8.74
N ARG A 59 1.29 -2.62 9.17
CA ARG A 59 0.37 -3.59 8.65
C ARG A 59 -0.92 -3.14 9.31
N ARG A 60 -1.67 -2.29 8.59
CA ARG A 60 -3.09 -2.12 8.90
C ARG A 60 -3.62 -3.52 9.18
N GLN A 61 -4.04 -3.75 10.41
CA GLN A 61 -4.91 -4.86 10.73
C GLN A 61 -6.20 -4.56 9.96
N SER A 62 -6.27 -4.96 8.69
CA SER A 62 -7.57 -5.34 8.15
C SER A 62 -7.95 -6.55 8.98
N SER A 63 -8.94 -6.39 9.84
CA SER A 63 -9.63 -7.50 10.44
C SER A 63 -9.94 -8.53 9.35
N ILE A 64 -9.21 -9.64 9.36
CA ILE A 64 -9.47 -10.86 8.58
C ILE A 64 -10.75 -11.57 9.06
N GLY A 65 -11.54 -10.90 9.91
CA GLY A 65 -12.94 -11.24 10.10
C GLY A 65 -13.70 -10.90 8.83
N LYS A 66 -14.12 -11.93 8.09
CA LYS A 66 -15.09 -11.98 6.98
C LYS A 66 -15.97 -10.73 6.82
N ARG A 67 -15.39 -9.60 6.40
CA ARG A 67 -16.13 -8.47 5.86
C ARG A 67 -16.31 -8.79 4.39
N ALA A 68 -17.53 -8.61 3.88
CA ALA A 68 -17.77 -8.64 2.45
C ALA A 68 -16.75 -7.70 1.80
N SER A 69 -15.98 -8.21 0.84
CA SER A 69 -14.97 -7.41 0.16
C SER A 69 -15.66 -6.21 -0.48
N SER A 70 -15.18 -5.01 -0.16
CA SER A 70 -15.72 -3.80 -0.78
C SER A 70 -15.56 -3.89 -2.30
N PRO A 71 -16.42 -3.22 -3.10
CA PRO A 71 -16.29 -3.21 -4.55
C PRO A 71 -14.89 -2.77 -5.01
N GLN A 72 -14.29 -1.81 -4.28
CA GLN A 72 -12.92 -1.36 -4.51
C GLN A 72 -11.88 -2.46 -4.29
N GLU A 73 -12.01 -3.24 -3.20
CA GLU A 73 -11.11 -4.37 -2.93
C GLU A 73 -11.22 -5.45 -4.00
N ARG A 74 -12.43 -5.75 -4.49
CA ARG A 74 -12.63 -6.72 -5.57
C ARG A 74 -11.97 -6.28 -6.87
N ILE A 75 -12.12 -5.01 -7.24
CA ILE A 75 -11.44 -4.43 -8.42
C ILE A 75 -9.92 -4.46 -8.25
N ASN A 76 -9.42 -4.11 -7.07
CA ASN A 76 -7.99 -4.14 -6.78
C ASN A 76 -7.41 -5.57 -6.83
N ALA A 77 -8.15 -6.55 -6.29
CA ALA A 77 -7.79 -7.96 -6.39
C ALA A 77 -7.73 -8.43 -7.85
N ALA A 78 -8.74 -8.09 -8.66
CA ALA A 78 -8.75 -8.40 -10.09
C ALA A 78 -7.53 -7.80 -10.82
N ARG A 79 -7.17 -6.55 -10.52
CA ARG A 79 -5.94 -5.92 -11.05
C ARG A 79 -4.68 -6.68 -10.64
N GLY A 80 -4.61 -7.13 -9.38
CA GLY A 80 -3.49 -7.92 -8.87
C GLY A 80 -3.34 -9.26 -9.60
N TYR A 81 -4.44 -9.99 -9.82
CA TYR A 81 -4.42 -11.23 -10.57
C TYR A 81 -4.02 -11.02 -12.03
N LYS A 82 -4.54 -9.97 -12.69
CA LYS A 82 -4.10 -9.60 -14.05
C LYS A 82 -2.60 -9.32 -14.10
N ALA A 83 -2.06 -8.60 -13.12
CA ALA A 83 -0.62 -8.34 -13.03
C ALA A 83 0.19 -9.64 -12.84
N ALA A 84 -0.31 -10.59 -12.02
CA ALA A 84 0.33 -11.88 -11.81
C ALA A 84 0.43 -12.69 -13.11
N LEU A 85 -0.58 -12.63 -13.99
CA LEU A 85 -0.55 -13.31 -15.29
C LEU A 85 0.57 -12.82 -16.22
N HIS A 86 0.93 -11.55 -16.14
CA HIS A 86 1.97 -10.94 -16.97
C HIS A 86 3.36 -10.94 -16.33
N ASN A 87 3.47 -11.32 -15.06
CA ASN A 87 4.74 -11.31 -14.35
C ASN A 87 5.55 -12.59 -14.66
N PRO A 88 6.76 -12.49 -15.26
CA PRO A 88 7.59 -13.65 -15.55
C PRO A 88 8.11 -14.37 -14.30
N LEU A 89 8.13 -13.71 -13.14
CA LEU A 89 8.58 -14.29 -11.86
C LEU A 89 7.48 -15.11 -11.17
N VAL A 90 6.25 -15.10 -11.68
CA VAL A 90 5.14 -15.88 -11.13
C VAL A 90 5.14 -17.27 -11.78
N SER A 91 5.03 -18.31 -10.96
CA SER A 91 4.94 -19.70 -11.43
C SER A 91 3.69 -19.94 -12.26
N GLU A 92 3.71 -20.96 -13.12
CA GLU A 92 2.55 -21.33 -13.93
C GLU A 92 1.34 -21.71 -13.06
N GLU A 93 1.54 -22.44 -11.97
CA GLU A 93 0.48 -22.73 -10.99
C GLU A 93 -0.12 -21.45 -10.38
N GLY A 94 0.72 -20.45 -10.07
CA GLY A 94 0.26 -19.15 -9.58
C GLY A 94 -0.58 -18.39 -10.62
N LYS A 95 -0.23 -18.52 -11.90
CA LYS A 95 -1.01 -17.94 -13.01
C LYS A 95 -2.32 -18.69 -13.22
N ASP A 96 -2.32 -20.02 -13.16
CA ASP A 96 -3.53 -20.85 -13.25
C ASP A 96 -4.55 -20.47 -12.19
N HIS A 97 -4.10 -20.35 -10.93
CA HIS A 97 -4.92 -19.85 -9.84
C HIS A 97 -5.42 -18.42 -10.09
N ALA A 98 -4.57 -17.52 -10.59
CA ALA A 98 -4.98 -16.16 -10.92
C ALA A 98 -6.09 -16.12 -12.01
N ARG A 99 -6.05 -17.01 -13.02
CA ARG A 99 -7.12 -17.12 -14.02
C ARG A 99 -8.43 -17.58 -13.40
N GLN A 100 -8.40 -18.64 -12.57
CA GLN A 100 -9.58 -19.14 -11.87
C GLN A 100 -10.22 -18.08 -10.98
N MET A 101 -9.41 -17.33 -10.23
CA MET A 101 -9.90 -16.24 -9.38
C MET A 101 -10.53 -15.11 -10.19
N LEU A 102 -9.97 -14.78 -11.37
CA LEU A 102 -10.56 -13.77 -12.26
C LEU A 102 -11.90 -14.20 -12.84
N GLU A 103 -12.08 -15.48 -13.16
CA GLU A 103 -13.36 -16.01 -13.64
C GLU A 103 -14.45 -16.01 -12.56
N GLN A 104 -14.08 -16.23 -11.30
CA GLN A 104 -15.01 -16.18 -10.17
C GLN A 104 -15.39 -14.74 -9.78
N MET A 105 -14.56 -13.76 -10.15
CA MET A 105 -14.78 -12.34 -9.83
C MET A 105 -15.59 -11.66 -10.93
N ASP A 106 -16.83 -11.25 -10.63
CA ASP A 106 -17.57 -10.33 -11.49
C ASP A 106 -17.04 -8.90 -11.33
N GLU A 107 -16.05 -8.55 -12.15
CA GLU A 107 -15.45 -7.22 -12.18
C GLU A 107 -16.46 -6.15 -12.61
N GLU A 108 -17.37 -6.46 -13.54
CA GLU A 108 -18.35 -5.50 -14.01
C GLU A 108 -19.32 -5.13 -12.90
N GLN A 109 -19.83 -6.13 -12.17
CA GLN A 109 -20.68 -5.90 -11.01
C GLN A 109 -19.95 -5.07 -9.96
N ALA A 110 -18.69 -5.39 -9.66
CA ALA A 110 -17.89 -4.60 -8.71
C ALA A 110 -17.70 -3.15 -9.17
N ARG A 111 -17.49 -2.91 -10.47
CA ARG A 111 -17.38 -1.54 -11.01
C ARG A 111 -18.70 -0.79 -10.89
N ARG A 112 -19.82 -1.41 -11.26
CA ARG A 112 -21.15 -0.80 -11.15
C ARG A 112 -21.50 -0.45 -9.69
N GLU A 113 -21.23 -1.36 -8.76
CA GLU A 113 -21.42 -1.09 -7.33
C GLU A 113 -20.53 0.06 -6.85
N LEU A 114 -19.26 0.10 -7.26
CA LEU A 114 -18.37 1.21 -6.93
C LEU A 114 -18.91 2.54 -7.47
N TYR A 115 -19.37 2.60 -8.73
CA TYR A 115 -19.96 3.79 -9.31
C TYR A 115 -21.18 4.29 -8.52
N ASN A 116 -22.04 3.37 -8.07
CA ASN A 116 -23.23 3.72 -7.29
C ASN A 116 -22.88 4.16 -5.86
N LEU A 117 -21.80 3.65 -5.26
CA LEU A 117 -21.31 4.11 -3.96
C LEU A 117 -20.59 5.47 -4.04
N GLU A 118 -19.92 5.77 -5.15
CA GLU A 118 -19.22 7.04 -5.40
C GLU A 118 -20.13 8.18 -5.89
N GLU A 119 -21.46 8.00 -5.87
CA GLU A 119 -22.42 9.11 -6.04
C GLU A 119 -22.38 10.11 -4.86
N SER A 120 -21.52 9.87 -3.87
CA SER A 120 -21.05 10.92 -2.96
C SER A 120 -20.41 12.05 -3.77
N ALA A 121 -21.08 13.21 -3.78
CA ALA A 121 -20.72 14.43 -4.51
C ALA A 121 -19.21 14.57 -4.71
N LYS A 122 -18.74 14.28 -5.93
CA LYS A 122 -17.34 14.51 -6.33
C LYS A 122 -17.01 15.94 -5.98
N ASP A 123 -15.82 16.16 -5.41
CA ASP A 123 -15.37 17.50 -5.08
C ASP A 123 -15.45 18.39 -6.34
N PRO A 124 -16.32 19.41 -6.34
CA PRO A 124 -16.57 20.23 -7.53
C PRO A 124 -15.29 20.93 -7.99
N ASN A 125 -14.39 21.28 -7.08
CA ASN A 125 -13.10 21.89 -7.44
C ASN A 125 -12.21 20.92 -8.23
N ARG A 126 -12.24 19.63 -7.87
CA ARG A 126 -11.50 18.59 -8.59
C ARG A 126 -12.08 18.33 -9.97
N VAL A 127 -13.42 18.33 -10.09
CA VAL A 127 -14.12 18.20 -11.38
C VAL A 127 -13.75 19.37 -12.29
N ILE A 128 -13.86 20.60 -11.80
CA ILE A 128 -13.48 21.82 -12.52
C ILE A 128 -12.01 21.76 -12.97
N ALA A 129 -11.10 21.37 -12.07
CA ALA A 129 -9.67 21.26 -12.40
C ALA A 129 -9.43 20.21 -13.50
N GLY A 130 -10.09 19.06 -13.43
CA GLY A 130 -9.98 18.00 -14.44
C GLY A 130 -10.51 18.44 -15.82
N LEU A 131 -11.64 19.13 -15.86
CA LEU A 131 -12.19 19.68 -17.09
C LEU A 131 -11.28 20.76 -17.70
N LYS A 132 -10.68 21.63 -16.87
CA LYS A 132 -9.70 22.62 -17.34
C LYS A 132 -8.46 21.95 -17.92
N ALA A 133 -7.96 20.91 -17.26
CA ALA A 133 -6.85 20.12 -17.78
C ALA A 133 -7.19 19.47 -19.13
N ALA A 134 -8.40 18.92 -19.26
CA ALA A 134 -8.86 18.31 -20.51
C ALA A 134 -8.89 19.32 -21.66
N GLN A 135 -9.32 20.57 -21.44
CA GLN A 135 -9.35 21.62 -22.48
C GLN A 135 -7.98 21.91 -23.10
N HIS A 136 -6.90 21.81 -22.33
CA HIS A 136 -5.56 22.17 -22.77
C HIS A 136 -4.70 20.95 -23.14
N ASN A 137 -5.20 19.74 -22.95
CA ASN A 137 -4.43 18.53 -23.22
C ASN A 137 -4.45 18.18 -24.72
N PRO A 138 -3.29 18.17 -25.41
CA PRO A 138 -3.21 17.84 -26.83
C PRO A 138 -3.55 16.37 -27.13
N LEU A 139 -3.50 15.48 -26.12
CA LEU A 139 -3.90 14.07 -26.24
C LEU A 139 -5.42 13.88 -26.19
N VAL A 140 -6.18 14.92 -25.86
CA VAL A 140 -7.65 14.88 -25.84
C VAL A 140 -8.18 15.32 -27.21
N THR A 141 -9.17 14.57 -27.72
CA THR A 141 -9.83 14.88 -28.98
C THR A 141 -10.45 16.27 -28.98
N GLU A 142 -10.60 16.89 -30.15
CA GLU A 142 -11.28 18.18 -30.29
C GLU A 142 -12.70 18.14 -29.70
N GLU A 143 -13.43 17.04 -29.93
CA GLU A 143 -14.75 16.83 -29.34
C GLU A 143 -14.70 16.76 -27.81
N GLY A 144 -13.75 16.01 -27.23
CA GLY A 144 -13.57 15.93 -25.78
C GLY A 144 -13.23 17.28 -25.15
N ARG A 145 -12.41 18.09 -25.83
CA ARG A 145 -12.10 19.47 -25.39
C ARG A 145 -13.34 20.36 -25.40
N ARG A 146 -14.14 20.31 -26.48
CA ARG A 146 -15.41 21.06 -26.56
C ARG A 146 -16.41 20.66 -25.48
N MET A 147 -16.55 19.36 -25.21
CA MET A 147 -17.41 18.88 -24.14
C MET A 147 -16.93 19.36 -22.77
N ALA A 148 -15.61 19.35 -22.52
CA ALA A 148 -15.05 19.86 -21.28
C ALA A 148 -15.31 21.37 -21.10
N THR A 149 -15.25 22.14 -22.17
CA THR A 149 -15.64 23.56 -22.17
C THR A 149 -17.11 23.76 -21.84
N LYS A 150 -18.00 23.00 -22.48
CA LYS A 150 -19.43 23.09 -22.21
C LYS A 150 -19.76 22.75 -20.75
N LYS A 151 -19.23 21.64 -20.23
CA LYS A 151 -19.45 21.22 -18.84
C LYS A 151 -18.92 22.24 -17.83
N LEU A 152 -17.78 22.87 -18.09
CA LEU A 152 -17.26 23.93 -17.22
C LEU A 152 -18.19 25.15 -17.18
N HIS A 153 -18.71 25.56 -18.33
CA HIS A 153 -19.67 26.64 -18.42
C HIS A 153 -20.98 26.30 -17.67
N ASP A 154 -21.47 25.07 -17.79
CA ASP A 154 -22.69 24.62 -17.12
C ASP A 154 -22.52 24.61 -15.59
N ILE A 155 -21.37 24.15 -15.09
CA ILE A 155 -21.00 24.19 -13.66
C ILE A 155 -20.89 25.64 -13.16
N GLU A 156 -20.23 26.52 -13.91
CA GLU A 156 -20.07 27.95 -13.55
C GLU A 156 -21.42 28.70 -13.58
N SER A 157 -22.32 28.30 -14.48
CA SER A 157 -23.67 28.86 -14.62
C SER A 157 -24.68 28.28 -13.62
N GLY A 158 -24.29 27.32 -12.78
CA GLY A 158 -25.17 26.67 -11.80
C GLY A 158 -26.29 25.83 -12.42
N LYS A 159 -26.16 25.38 -13.68
CA LYS A 159 -27.14 24.48 -14.29
C LYS A 159 -26.84 23.04 -13.85
N PRO A 160 -27.81 22.30 -13.28
CA PRO A 160 -27.60 20.90 -12.95
C PRO A 160 -27.36 20.09 -14.23
N GLU A 161 -26.47 19.09 -14.17
CA GLU A 161 -26.33 18.09 -15.22
C GLU A 161 -27.66 17.30 -15.33
N GLU A 162 -28.31 17.33 -16.49
CA GLU A 162 -29.42 16.42 -16.85
C GLU A 162 -28.91 15.02 -17.23
#